data_AF-A0A431VAS5-F1
#
_entry.id   AF-A0A431VAS5-F1
#
_cell.length_a   1.000
_cell.length_b   1.000
_cell.length_c   1.000
_cell.angle_alpha   90.00
_cell.angle_beta   90.00
_cell.angle_gamma   90.00
#
_symmetry.space_group_name_H-M   'P 1'
#
loop_
_entity.id
_entity.type
_entity.pdbx_description
1 polymer ?
#
loop_
_entity_poly.entity_id
_entity_poly.type
_entity_poly.pdbx_seq_one_letter_code
_entity_poly.pdbx_strand_id
1 'polypeptide(L)'
;MAENQNNGRPHFKPSDEAGLSGVRASVSRINHAQEGSDANRKAGVTLGKHPEMSGSTLGSEPRTNLSSTWPHISLVGAFISGLLVYPLLFFTHKYSIPWSGMSDFSSYHEMVLKPLQFDAVRAPFAMRQMTTLIARFILEIGITFDKDIWFNYHSIMGNITFSANVFFALLVANTIGVWLTGMIVYTVAATADSNKILPVSIWGIAALGLLLLSGGTLFYVVSPLTEGWTWFLAALIWALRRRDDFWAWSTFPLLLLCIFQREMLPLAFLIMSMTERVCLRRVLSQNRKRFLHAFIAACVASLALYVALRGWIFPTLPTDTHQISPLGWFNRFIDQLPTLWDPLMIRSAFFKLNLPLLWASYVVWAMRHRLLGLDQVCASVGLGLAMASFFCIAYANGAGRAVDRYVVMLSPLFVLAIIDLTEKIHESRRV
;
A
#
# COMPACT_ATOMS: atom_id res chain seq x y z
N MET A 1 -7.54 34.32 40.57
CA MET A 1 -8.94 34.35 40.12
C MET A 1 -9.01 33.57 38.84
N ALA A 2 -9.51 32.33 38.92
CA ALA A 2 -9.56 31.38 37.81
C ALA A 2 -11.02 31.27 37.36
N GLU A 3 -11.30 31.60 36.11
CA GLU A 3 -12.62 31.51 35.52
C GLU A 3 -12.66 30.30 34.59
N ASN A 4 -13.55 29.37 34.95
CA ASN A 4 -13.66 28.02 34.44
C ASN A 4 -14.74 28.02 33.34
N GLN A 5 -14.34 28.13 32.07
CA GLN A 5 -15.27 28.04 30.94
C GLN A 5 -15.40 26.61 30.44
N ASN A 6 -16.40 25.93 31.00
CA ASN A 6 -16.92 24.65 30.58
C ASN A 6 -18.02 24.92 29.53
N ASN A 7 -17.70 24.80 28.24
CA ASN A 7 -18.69 25.00 27.16
C ASN A 7 -19.07 23.68 26.50
N GLY A 8 -20.38 23.48 26.45
CA GLY A 8 -21.07 22.21 26.23
C GLY A 8 -21.00 21.68 24.81
N ARG A 9 -21.00 20.35 24.71
CA ARG A 9 -21.33 19.63 23.48
C ARG A 9 -22.84 19.48 23.38
N PRO A 10 -23.46 19.68 22.21
CA PRO A 10 -24.87 19.39 22.02
C PRO A 10 -25.11 17.87 22.03
N HIS A 11 -26.02 17.43 22.89
CA HIS A 11 -26.57 16.08 22.89
C HIS A 11 -27.52 15.93 21.69
N PHE A 12 -27.13 15.08 20.73
CA PHE A 12 -28.06 14.59 19.70
C PHE A 12 -28.89 13.44 20.31
N LYS A 13 -30.21 13.63 20.43
CA LYS A 13 -31.17 12.56 20.72
C LYS A 13 -31.51 11.85 19.41
N PRO A 14 -31.36 10.51 19.29
CA PRO A 14 -31.97 9.78 18.19
C PRO A 14 -33.47 9.64 18.45
N SER A 15 -34.26 10.01 17.44
CA SER A 15 -35.71 9.83 17.41
C SER A 15 -36.09 8.37 17.16
N ASP A 16 -36.96 7.91 18.03
CA ASP A 16 -37.80 6.71 18.06
C ASP A 16 -37.89 5.84 16.80
N GLU A 17 -37.57 4.56 17.01
CA GLU A 17 -37.86 3.42 16.16
C GLU A 17 -39.38 3.15 16.11
N ALA A 18 -39.95 3.18 14.92
CA ALA A 18 -41.26 2.61 14.63
C ALA A 18 -41.05 1.28 13.88
N GLY A 19 -41.75 0.26 14.37
CA GLY A 19 -41.45 -1.14 14.12
C GLY A 19 -41.74 -1.63 12.70
N LEU A 20 -41.23 -2.84 12.42
CA LEU A 20 -41.86 -3.76 11.49
C LEU A 20 -41.58 -5.20 11.93
N SER A 21 -42.70 -5.89 12.11
CA SER A 21 -42.89 -7.24 12.58
C SER A 21 -42.53 -8.29 11.53
N GLY A 22 -41.90 -9.37 11.98
CA GLY A 22 -42.35 -10.74 11.74
C GLY A 22 -42.15 -11.34 10.35
N VAL A 23 -41.17 -12.24 10.22
CA VAL A 23 -41.32 -13.47 9.42
C VAL A 23 -40.60 -14.61 10.16
N ARG A 24 -41.40 -15.58 10.63
CA ARG A 24 -40.95 -16.91 11.06
C ARG A 24 -40.55 -17.70 9.81
N ALA A 25 -39.38 -18.33 9.83
CA ALA A 25 -39.08 -19.45 8.96
C ALA A 25 -38.46 -20.59 9.78
N SER A 26 -39.15 -21.72 9.68
CA SER A 26 -38.96 -23.03 10.28
C SER A 26 -37.61 -23.67 9.96
N VAL A 27 -36.94 -24.18 11.01
CA VAL A 27 -35.79 -25.07 10.90
C VAL A 27 -36.29 -26.51 10.89
N SER A 28 -36.30 -27.15 9.71
CA SER A 28 -36.53 -28.58 9.57
C SER A 28 -35.22 -29.34 9.79
N ARG A 29 -35.24 -30.25 10.77
CA ARG A 29 -34.22 -31.30 10.98
C ARG A 29 -34.18 -32.24 9.78
N ILE A 30 -32.98 -32.63 9.37
CA ILE A 30 -32.76 -33.88 8.64
C ILE A 30 -31.62 -34.62 9.37
N ASN A 31 -32.00 -35.73 9.99
CA ASN A 31 -31.12 -36.83 10.39
C ASN A 31 -31.46 -38.03 9.50
N HIS A 32 -30.45 -38.69 8.94
CA HIS A 32 -30.31 -40.13 8.69
C HIS A 32 -28.85 -40.31 8.19
N ALA A 33 -27.99 -41.08 8.86
CA ALA A 33 -27.85 -42.55 8.77
C ALA A 33 -27.55 -42.99 7.31
N GLN A 34 -26.60 -43.88 6.98
CA GLN A 34 -25.97 -44.99 7.69
C GLN A 34 -24.85 -45.55 6.78
N GLU A 35 -23.92 -46.33 7.37
CA GLU A 35 -23.16 -47.46 6.76
C GLU A 35 -22.15 -47.18 5.62
N GLY A 36 -20.99 -47.83 5.54
CA GLY A 36 -20.37 -48.93 6.28
C GLY A 36 -19.17 -49.50 5.51
N SER A 37 -18.50 -50.48 6.12
CA SER A 37 -17.57 -51.46 5.52
C SER A 37 -16.10 -51.07 5.31
N ASP A 38 -15.26 -51.52 6.25
CA ASP A 38 -14.20 -52.52 6.08
C ASP A 38 -13.48 -52.61 4.72
N ALA A 39 -12.13 -52.55 4.75
CA ALA A 39 -11.32 -53.76 4.56
C ALA A 39 -9.80 -53.47 4.61
N ASN A 40 -9.16 -54.23 5.50
CA ASN A 40 -7.79 -54.74 5.42
C ASN A 40 -7.17 -54.81 4.01
N ARG A 41 -5.93 -54.31 3.86
CA ARG A 41 -4.90 -55.10 3.17
C ARG A 41 -3.49 -54.84 3.68
N LYS A 42 -2.91 -55.94 4.18
CA LYS A 42 -1.53 -56.15 4.60
C LYS A 42 -0.55 -56.08 3.41
N ALA A 43 0.68 -55.69 3.77
CA ALA A 43 1.98 -56.23 3.38
C ALA A 43 2.32 -56.41 1.90
N GLY A 44 3.41 -55.74 1.52
CA GLY A 44 4.15 -55.97 0.28
C GLY A 44 5.50 -55.26 0.33
N VAL A 45 6.35 -55.66 1.27
CA VAL A 45 7.77 -55.31 1.30
C VAL A 45 8.42 -55.89 0.05
N THR A 46 8.87 -55.01 -0.84
CA THR A 46 9.85 -55.35 -1.87
C THR A 46 11.00 -54.34 -1.76
N LEU A 47 12.13 -54.82 -1.24
CA LEU A 47 13.43 -54.16 -1.36
C LEU A 47 13.80 -54.14 -2.84
N GLY A 48 13.42 -53.07 -3.52
CA GLY A 48 13.89 -52.72 -4.85
C GLY A 48 15.26 -52.08 -4.77
N LYS A 49 16.22 -52.69 -5.47
CA LYS A 49 17.58 -52.22 -5.71
C LYS A 49 17.63 -50.70 -5.96
N HIS A 50 18.56 -50.03 -5.29
CA HIS A 50 18.96 -48.66 -5.61
C HIS A 50 19.31 -48.57 -7.10
N PRO A 51 18.56 -47.78 -7.89
CA PRO A 51 19.10 -47.28 -9.15
C PRO A 51 20.16 -46.25 -8.78
N GLU A 52 21.35 -46.42 -9.33
CA GLU A 52 22.34 -45.36 -9.44
C GLU A 52 21.61 -44.14 -10.02
N MET A 53 21.40 -43.12 -9.19
CA MET A 53 20.94 -41.82 -9.65
C MET A 53 22.09 -41.20 -10.45
N SER A 54 22.15 -41.57 -11.73
CA SER A 54 22.85 -40.81 -12.75
C SER A 54 22.45 -39.36 -12.55
N GLY A 55 23.43 -38.48 -12.32
CA GLY A 55 23.22 -37.07 -12.11
C GLY A 55 22.33 -36.52 -13.21
N SER A 56 21.03 -36.38 -12.91
CA SER A 56 20.16 -35.53 -13.68
C SER A 56 20.75 -34.15 -13.49
N THR A 57 21.49 -33.73 -14.50
CA THR A 57 21.71 -32.33 -14.79
C THR A 57 20.33 -31.70 -14.71
N LEU A 58 20.04 -31.08 -13.55
CA LEU A 58 18.92 -30.19 -13.37
C LEU A 58 19.00 -29.25 -14.56
N GLY A 59 18.16 -29.52 -15.56
CA GLY A 59 18.02 -28.69 -16.72
C GLY A 59 17.71 -27.34 -16.15
N SER A 60 18.66 -26.42 -16.25
CA SER A 60 18.42 -25.03 -15.96
C SER A 60 17.37 -24.61 -16.97
N GLU A 61 16.10 -24.74 -16.59
CA GLU A 61 15.00 -24.30 -17.42
C GLU A 61 15.32 -22.88 -17.87
N PRO A 62 15.14 -22.59 -19.16
CA PRO A 62 15.37 -21.25 -19.67
C PRO A 62 14.44 -20.34 -18.90
N ARG A 63 15.00 -19.58 -17.94
CA ARG A 63 14.30 -18.48 -17.30
C ARG A 63 13.73 -17.67 -18.45
N THR A 64 12.40 -17.61 -18.52
CA THR A 64 11.68 -16.80 -19.48
C THR A 64 12.37 -15.45 -19.53
N ASN A 65 12.87 -15.09 -20.72
CA ASN A 65 13.65 -13.88 -20.99
C ASN A 65 12.72 -12.65 -20.85
N LEU A 66 12.25 -12.38 -19.63
CA LEU A 66 11.60 -11.13 -19.21
C LEU A 66 12.55 -9.92 -19.35
N SER A 67 13.80 -10.16 -19.74
CA SER A 67 14.90 -9.20 -19.80
C SER A 67 14.90 -8.28 -21.04
N SER A 68 14.14 -8.57 -22.12
CA SER A 68 14.31 -7.82 -23.37
C SER A 68 13.14 -6.93 -23.81
N THR A 69 11.91 -7.21 -23.38
CA THR A 69 10.75 -6.36 -23.74
C THR A 69 10.06 -5.91 -22.48
N TRP A 70 10.58 -4.85 -21.87
CA TRP A 70 9.74 -4.14 -20.93
C TRP A 70 8.48 -3.71 -21.67
N PRO A 71 7.30 -3.88 -21.08
CA PRO A 71 6.08 -3.36 -21.66
C PRO A 71 6.29 -1.86 -21.81
N HIS A 72 6.31 -1.39 -23.06
CA HIS A 72 6.23 0.04 -23.34
C HIS A 72 5.10 0.59 -22.49
N ILE A 73 5.34 1.69 -21.77
CA ILE A 73 4.35 2.33 -20.89
C ILE A 73 3.02 2.32 -21.63
N SER A 74 2.05 1.56 -21.09
CA SER A 74 0.84 1.28 -21.83
C SER A 74 -0.02 2.53 -21.84
N LEU A 75 -0.10 3.22 -22.97
CA LEU A 75 -1.03 4.34 -23.17
C LEU A 75 -2.48 3.88 -22.93
N VAL A 76 -2.78 2.62 -23.23
CA VAL A 76 -4.08 1.99 -22.91
C VAL A 76 -4.26 1.90 -21.40
N GLY A 77 -3.26 1.41 -20.66
CA GLY A 77 -3.29 1.37 -19.20
C GLY A 77 -3.45 2.76 -18.57
N ALA A 78 -2.75 3.76 -19.11
CA ALA A 78 -2.91 5.16 -18.71
C ALA A 78 -4.35 5.64 -18.97
N PHE A 79 -4.88 5.44 -20.16
CA PHE A 79 -6.24 5.86 -20.52
C PHE A 79 -7.30 5.22 -19.63
N ILE A 80 -7.27 3.89 -19.47
CA ILE A 80 -8.22 3.16 -18.62
C ILE A 80 -8.10 3.61 -17.16
N SER A 81 -6.87 3.76 -16.65
CA SER A 81 -6.67 4.27 -15.29
C SER A 81 -7.22 5.67 -15.10
N GLY A 82 -7.06 6.57 -16.06
CA GLY A 82 -7.62 7.92 -15.99
C GLY A 82 -9.15 7.88 -15.97
N LEU A 83 -9.74 7.09 -16.85
CA LEU A 83 -11.20 6.93 -16.96
C LEU A 83 -11.83 6.37 -15.68
N LEU A 84 -11.18 5.42 -15.01
CA LEU A 84 -11.69 4.83 -13.76
C LEU A 84 -11.43 5.69 -12.52
N VAL A 85 -10.36 6.48 -12.50
CA VAL A 85 -10.03 7.37 -11.38
C VAL A 85 -10.86 8.65 -11.41
N TYR A 86 -11.26 9.13 -12.59
CA TYR A 86 -12.01 10.39 -12.74
C TYR A 86 -13.32 10.47 -11.92
N PRO A 87 -14.21 9.45 -11.91
CA PRO A 87 -15.40 9.46 -11.07
C PRO A 87 -15.07 9.54 -9.57
N LEU A 88 -13.97 8.92 -9.13
CA LEU A 88 -13.51 8.96 -7.74
C LEU A 88 -13.03 10.37 -7.37
N LEU A 89 -12.25 11.02 -8.25
CA LEU A 89 -11.85 12.42 -8.10
C LEU A 89 -13.06 13.32 -7.94
N PHE A 90 -14.05 13.19 -8.83
CA PHE A 90 -15.26 14.01 -8.78
C PHE A 90 -16.05 13.78 -7.49
N PHE A 91 -16.22 12.51 -7.10
CA PHE A 91 -16.90 12.15 -5.85
C PHE A 91 -16.19 12.75 -4.63
N THR A 92 -14.87 12.55 -4.52
CA THR A 92 -14.09 13.09 -3.40
C THR A 92 -14.16 14.61 -3.38
N HIS A 93 -14.03 15.28 -4.53
CA HIS A 93 -14.10 16.74 -4.62
C HIS A 93 -15.42 17.27 -4.07
N LYS A 94 -16.54 16.65 -4.47
CA LYS A 94 -17.87 17.13 -4.12
C LYS A 94 -18.26 16.86 -2.67
N TYR A 95 -17.90 15.68 -2.15
CA TYR A 95 -18.47 15.16 -0.90
C TYR A 95 -17.49 15.05 0.27
N SER A 96 -16.19 15.23 0.05
CA SER A 96 -15.22 15.11 1.15
C SER A 96 -15.15 16.36 2.01
N ILE A 97 -14.97 16.14 3.30
CA ILE A 97 -14.86 17.19 4.32
C ILE A 97 -13.46 17.08 4.94
N PRO A 98 -12.58 18.08 4.79
CA PRO A 98 -11.18 17.93 5.18
C PRO A 98 -10.94 17.65 6.67
N TRP A 99 -11.83 18.10 7.54
CA TRP A 99 -11.70 17.85 8.98
C TRP A 99 -12.34 16.53 9.45
N SER A 100 -13.03 15.80 8.58
CA SER A 100 -13.62 14.51 8.90
C SER A 100 -12.71 13.38 8.44
N GLY A 101 -11.75 12.99 9.29
CA GLY A 101 -10.81 11.89 9.02
C GLY A 101 -9.62 12.24 8.13
N MET A 102 -9.46 13.52 7.73
CA MET A 102 -8.35 14.01 6.90
C MET A 102 -7.61 15.19 7.57
N SER A 103 -7.46 15.17 8.91
CA SER A 103 -6.89 16.28 9.71
C SER A 103 -5.55 16.83 9.21
N ASP A 104 -4.74 15.99 8.58
CA ASP A 104 -3.46 16.34 7.96
C ASP A 104 -3.59 17.39 6.85
N PHE A 105 -4.78 17.53 6.25
CA PHE A 105 -5.07 18.54 5.25
C PHE A 105 -4.67 19.93 5.70
N SER A 106 -4.86 20.27 6.99
CA SER A 106 -4.44 21.56 7.55
C SER A 106 -2.96 21.85 7.35
N SER A 107 -2.10 20.84 7.52
CA SER A 107 -0.66 20.98 7.30
C SER A 107 -0.35 21.08 5.80
N TYR A 108 -0.97 20.24 4.97
CA TYR A 108 -0.72 20.30 3.53
C TYR A 108 -1.22 21.58 2.88
N HIS A 109 -2.32 22.13 3.38
CA HIS A 109 -2.83 23.42 2.97
C HIS A 109 -1.77 24.52 3.18
N GLU A 110 -1.19 24.62 4.38
CA GLU A 110 -0.12 25.58 4.66
C GLU A 110 1.11 25.34 3.80
N MET A 111 1.51 24.09 3.58
CA MET A 111 2.66 23.76 2.72
C MET A 111 2.45 24.16 1.26
N VAL A 112 1.23 24.08 0.74
CA VAL A 112 0.92 24.58 -0.61
C VAL A 112 1.00 26.10 -0.66
N LEU A 113 0.57 26.81 0.38
CA LEU A 113 0.66 28.27 0.43
C LEU A 113 2.11 28.75 0.62
N LYS A 114 2.93 27.98 1.35
CA LYS A 114 4.32 28.28 1.71
C LYS A 114 5.23 27.10 1.32
N PRO A 115 5.42 26.83 0.02
CA PRO A 115 6.24 25.71 -0.43
C PRO A 115 7.67 25.86 0.08
N LEU A 116 8.30 24.74 0.46
CA LEU A 116 9.69 24.69 0.97
C LEU A 116 9.96 25.49 2.26
N GLN A 117 8.94 26.04 2.93
CA GLN A 117 9.08 26.58 4.30
C GLN A 117 8.86 25.45 5.31
N PHE A 118 9.94 24.79 5.71
CA PHE A 118 9.91 23.60 6.56
C PHE A 118 9.48 23.87 8.01
N ASP A 119 9.42 25.14 8.42
CA ASP A 119 8.92 25.62 9.70
C ASP A 119 7.43 25.96 9.68
N ALA A 120 6.80 26.04 8.50
CA ALA A 120 5.37 26.36 8.37
C ALA A 120 4.46 25.27 8.96
N VAL A 121 4.96 24.02 9.06
CA VAL A 121 4.21 22.89 9.60
C VAL A 121 5.08 22.01 10.48
N ARG A 122 4.45 21.26 11.39
CA ARG A 122 5.16 20.34 12.29
C ARG A 122 5.72 19.13 11.54
N ALA A 123 6.79 18.55 12.08
CA ALA A 123 7.27 17.25 11.63
C ALA A 123 6.20 16.16 11.91
N PRO A 124 6.06 15.14 11.03
CA PRO A 124 6.85 14.85 9.84
C PRO A 124 6.31 15.51 8.56
N PHE A 125 5.26 16.33 8.65
CA PHE A 125 4.56 16.89 7.49
C PHE A 125 5.47 17.74 6.62
N ALA A 126 6.34 18.54 7.23
CA ALA A 126 7.28 19.42 6.54
C ALA A 126 8.14 18.72 5.48
N MET A 127 8.35 17.41 5.59
CA MET A 127 9.11 16.65 4.61
C MET A 127 8.32 16.27 3.37
N ARG A 128 6.98 16.31 3.38
CA ARG A 128 6.10 15.83 2.29
C ARG A 128 5.94 16.86 1.18
N GLN A 129 7.06 17.31 0.63
CA GLN A 129 7.15 18.42 -0.31
C GLN A 129 6.73 18.05 -1.73
N MET A 130 6.93 16.81 -2.19
CA MET A 130 6.70 16.48 -3.60
C MET A 130 5.23 16.69 -4.02
N THR A 131 4.24 16.15 -3.29
CA THR A 131 2.83 16.40 -3.64
C THR A 131 2.41 17.86 -3.47
N THR A 132 2.90 18.54 -2.44
CA THR A 132 2.51 19.94 -2.15
C THR A 132 3.09 20.92 -3.16
N LEU A 133 4.30 20.66 -3.68
CA LEU A 133 4.87 21.41 -4.81
C LEU A 133 4.06 21.23 -6.10
N ILE A 134 3.62 20.00 -6.40
CA ILE A 134 2.77 19.74 -7.58
C ILE A 134 1.43 20.45 -7.43
N ALA A 135 0.81 20.40 -6.25
CA ALA A 135 -0.42 21.12 -5.98
C ALA A 135 -0.24 22.64 -6.08
N ARG A 136 0.89 23.18 -5.59
CA ARG A 136 1.22 24.59 -5.76
C ARG A 136 1.33 24.98 -7.23
N PHE A 137 2.01 24.18 -8.04
CA PHE A 137 2.11 24.42 -9.48
C PHE A 137 0.74 24.42 -10.17
N ILE A 138 -0.14 23.47 -9.85
CA ILE A 138 -1.53 23.43 -10.35
C ILE A 138 -2.29 24.71 -9.97
N LEU A 139 -2.12 25.16 -8.73
CA LEU A 139 -2.75 26.38 -8.22
C LEU A 139 -2.23 27.63 -8.95
N GLU A 140 -0.94 27.72 -9.21
CA GLU A 140 -0.31 28.86 -9.91
C GLU A 140 -0.70 28.96 -11.38
N ILE A 141 -0.94 27.83 -12.05
CA ILE A 141 -1.49 27.82 -13.42
C ILE A 141 -2.97 28.24 -13.45
N GLY A 142 -3.64 28.26 -12.29
CA GLY A 142 -5.04 28.65 -12.19
C GLY A 142 -6.01 27.53 -12.57
N ILE A 143 -5.59 26.28 -12.48
CA ILE A 143 -6.49 25.14 -12.70
C ILE A 143 -7.41 25.03 -11.48
N THR A 144 -8.65 25.47 -11.64
CA THR A 144 -9.70 25.43 -10.63
C THR A 144 -10.93 24.68 -11.14
N PHE A 145 -11.80 24.27 -10.22
CA PHE A 145 -13.07 23.65 -10.57
C PHE A 145 -14.19 24.29 -9.76
N ASP A 146 -14.82 25.28 -10.37
CA ASP A 146 -15.87 26.08 -9.75
C ASP A 146 -17.18 25.29 -9.67
N LYS A 147 -17.32 24.55 -8.57
CA LYS A 147 -18.52 23.80 -8.20
C LYS A 147 -18.75 23.89 -6.71
N ASP A 148 -20.01 23.85 -6.33
CA ASP A 148 -20.39 23.73 -4.93
C ASP A 148 -19.83 22.44 -4.34
N ILE A 149 -18.98 22.61 -3.32
CA ILE A 149 -18.43 21.54 -2.51
C ILE A 149 -18.99 21.64 -1.09
N TRP A 150 -19.04 20.49 -0.40
CA TRP A 150 -19.67 20.40 0.91
C TRP A 150 -19.12 21.40 1.94
N PHE A 151 -17.81 21.70 1.89
CA PHE A 151 -17.17 22.54 2.90
C PHE A 151 -17.12 24.04 2.58
N ASN A 152 -17.58 24.49 1.41
CA ASN A 152 -17.65 25.94 1.10
C ASN A 152 -18.48 26.70 2.16
N TYR A 153 -19.49 26.05 2.73
CA TYR A 153 -20.36 26.61 3.76
C TYR A 153 -19.74 26.65 5.17
N HIS A 154 -18.60 25.98 5.39
CA HIS A 154 -17.97 25.80 6.71
C HIS A 154 -16.43 25.91 6.63
N SER A 155 -15.91 26.88 5.87
CA SER A 155 -14.48 26.98 5.55
C SER A 155 -13.56 27.40 6.71
N ILE A 156 -14.11 27.79 7.87
CA ILE A 156 -13.33 28.19 9.04
C ILE A 156 -13.44 27.11 10.12
N MET A 157 -12.31 26.49 10.47
CA MET A 157 -12.24 25.56 11.60
C MET A 157 -10.94 25.75 12.37
N GLY A 158 -11.03 25.92 13.69
CA GLY A 158 -9.86 26.07 14.55
C GLY A 158 -8.98 27.28 14.18
N ASN A 159 -9.58 28.40 13.78
CA ASN A 159 -8.92 29.63 13.31
C ASN A 159 -8.14 29.49 11.98
N ILE A 160 -8.32 28.39 11.25
CA ILE A 160 -7.76 28.21 9.92
C ILE A 160 -8.88 28.42 8.90
N THR A 161 -8.64 29.32 7.94
CA THR A 161 -9.52 29.52 6.79
C THR A 161 -9.03 28.62 5.66
N PHE A 162 -9.84 27.63 5.29
CA PHE A 162 -9.54 26.70 4.22
C PHE A 162 -9.95 27.26 2.85
N SER A 163 -9.03 27.17 1.89
CA SER A 163 -9.29 27.54 0.49
C SER A 163 -9.76 26.34 -0.32
N ALA A 164 -10.92 26.49 -1.00
CA ALA A 164 -11.43 25.50 -1.95
C ALA A 164 -10.44 25.21 -3.09
N ASN A 165 -9.73 26.23 -3.56
CA ASN A 165 -8.76 26.09 -4.64
C ASN A 165 -7.54 25.26 -4.20
N VAL A 166 -7.05 25.47 -2.98
CA VAL A 166 -5.94 24.67 -2.42
C VAL A 166 -6.38 23.22 -2.23
N PHE A 167 -7.60 22.99 -1.74
CA PHE A 167 -8.17 21.65 -1.63
C PHE A 167 -8.25 20.94 -2.98
N PHE A 168 -8.80 21.61 -3.99
CA PHE A 168 -8.89 21.03 -5.33
C PHE A 168 -7.50 20.75 -5.92
N ALA A 169 -6.56 21.68 -5.79
CA ALA A 169 -5.20 21.50 -6.29
C ALA A 169 -4.48 20.30 -5.64
N LEU A 170 -4.60 20.13 -4.32
CA LEU A 170 -4.08 18.94 -3.62
C LEU A 170 -4.76 17.66 -4.08
N LEU A 171 -6.08 17.68 -4.22
CA LEU A 171 -6.84 16.52 -4.66
C LEU A 171 -6.44 16.10 -6.09
N VAL A 172 -6.33 17.05 -7.02
CA VAL A 172 -5.88 16.80 -8.39
C VAL A 172 -4.44 16.29 -8.40
N ALA A 173 -3.53 16.95 -7.66
CA ALA A 173 -2.13 16.51 -7.55
C ALA A 173 -2.04 15.06 -7.08
N ASN A 174 -2.77 14.69 -6.04
CA ASN A 174 -2.75 13.34 -5.50
C ASN A 174 -3.40 12.33 -6.47
N THR A 175 -4.48 12.72 -7.14
CA THR A 175 -5.17 11.93 -8.16
C THR A 175 -4.26 11.61 -9.35
N ILE A 176 -3.40 12.54 -9.79
CA ILE A 176 -2.38 12.28 -10.81
C ILE A 176 -1.45 11.14 -10.36
N GLY A 177 -1.03 11.13 -9.09
CA GLY A 177 -0.26 10.03 -8.52
C GLY A 177 -0.99 8.68 -8.59
N VAL A 178 -2.30 8.65 -8.31
CA VAL A 178 -3.13 7.43 -8.43
C VAL A 178 -3.24 6.97 -9.87
N TRP A 179 -3.48 7.91 -10.79
CA TRP A 179 -3.55 7.63 -12.22
C TRP A 179 -2.25 6.99 -12.74
N LEU A 180 -1.10 7.57 -12.39
CA LEU A 180 0.21 7.02 -12.77
C LEU A 180 0.50 5.68 -12.09
N THR A 181 0.05 5.48 -10.85
CA THR A 181 0.12 4.18 -10.17
C THR A 181 -0.67 3.13 -10.94
N GLY A 182 -1.91 3.44 -11.31
CA GLY A 182 -2.78 2.53 -12.06
C GLY A 182 -2.20 2.18 -13.43
N MET A 183 -1.58 3.14 -14.12
CA MET A 183 -0.83 2.91 -15.36
C MET A 183 0.29 1.88 -15.16
N ILE A 184 1.13 2.02 -14.11
CA ILE A 184 2.24 1.09 -13.83
C ILE A 184 1.69 -0.30 -13.48
N VAL A 185 0.73 -0.36 -12.57
CA VAL A 185 0.14 -1.63 -12.10
C VAL A 185 -0.51 -2.38 -13.26
N TYR A 186 -1.26 -1.67 -14.11
CA TYR A 186 -1.83 -2.23 -15.33
C TYR A 186 -0.72 -2.77 -16.24
N THR A 187 0.31 -1.97 -16.51
CA THR A 187 1.39 -2.30 -17.44
C THR A 187 2.16 -3.54 -16.99
N VAL A 188 2.46 -3.66 -15.69
CA VAL A 188 3.11 -4.84 -15.11
C VAL A 188 2.18 -6.05 -15.13
N ALA A 189 0.91 -5.91 -14.74
CA ALA A 189 -0.02 -7.03 -14.77
C ALA A 189 -0.33 -7.52 -16.20
N ALA A 190 -0.29 -6.63 -17.19
CA ALA A 190 -0.53 -6.96 -18.59
C ALA A 190 0.55 -7.84 -19.20
N THR A 191 1.75 -7.94 -18.60
CA THR A 191 2.76 -8.87 -19.10
C THR A 191 2.38 -10.33 -18.83
N ALA A 192 1.47 -10.58 -17.90
CA ALA A 192 0.94 -11.92 -17.62
C ALA A 192 -0.04 -12.42 -18.68
N ASP A 193 -0.49 -11.56 -19.60
CA ASP A 193 -1.36 -11.97 -20.69
C ASP A 193 -0.57 -12.66 -21.80
N SER A 194 -0.77 -13.97 -21.90
CA SER A 194 -0.26 -14.77 -23.04
C SER A 194 -0.89 -14.35 -24.38
N ASN A 195 -2.05 -13.69 -24.38
CA ASN A 195 -2.78 -13.33 -25.59
C ASN A 195 -2.46 -11.89 -26.04
N LYS A 196 -1.42 -11.73 -26.85
CA LYS A 196 -0.97 -10.43 -27.38
C LYS A 196 -1.91 -9.79 -28.41
N ILE A 197 -3.01 -10.45 -28.78
CA ILE A 197 -3.93 -9.99 -29.83
C ILE A 197 -4.86 -8.89 -29.32
N LEU A 198 -5.19 -8.89 -28.02
CA LEU A 198 -6.10 -7.91 -27.45
C LEU A 198 -5.35 -6.62 -27.08
N PRO A 199 -5.84 -5.44 -27.48
CA PRO A 199 -5.26 -4.16 -27.07
C PRO A 199 -5.46 -3.88 -25.57
N VAL A 200 -6.38 -4.61 -24.93
CA VAL A 200 -6.76 -4.47 -23.54
C VAL A 200 -6.47 -5.78 -22.80
N SER A 201 -5.63 -5.68 -21.77
CA SER A 201 -5.28 -6.78 -20.88
C SER A 201 -6.34 -7.03 -19.81
N ILE A 202 -6.75 -8.30 -19.64
CA ILE A 202 -7.68 -8.71 -18.59
C ILE A 202 -7.02 -8.66 -17.21
N TRP A 203 -5.76 -9.10 -17.11
CA TRP A 203 -4.98 -9.00 -15.87
C TRP A 203 -4.71 -7.55 -15.49
N GLY A 204 -4.44 -6.69 -16.47
CA GLY A 204 -4.30 -5.25 -16.29
C GLY A 204 -5.56 -4.61 -15.72
N ILE A 205 -6.74 -4.93 -16.27
CA ILE A 205 -8.03 -4.46 -15.73
C ILE A 205 -8.26 -5.00 -14.32
N ALA A 206 -8.03 -6.29 -14.08
CA ALA A 206 -8.23 -6.91 -12.78
C ALA A 206 -7.34 -6.26 -11.71
N ALA A 207 -6.06 -6.04 -12.02
CA ALA A 207 -5.10 -5.40 -11.13
C ALA A 207 -5.53 -3.96 -10.80
N LEU A 208 -5.94 -3.19 -11.81
CA LEU A 208 -6.44 -1.82 -11.62
C LEU A 208 -7.74 -1.80 -10.80
N GLY A 209 -8.67 -2.72 -11.06
CA GLY A 209 -9.90 -2.87 -10.29
C GLY A 209 -9.61 -3.18 -8.82
N LEU A 210 -8.72 -4.14 -8.54
CA LEU A 210 -8.29 -4.47 -7.17
C LEU A 210 -7.63 -3.27 -6.46
N LEU A 211 -6.81 -2.50 -7.19
CA LEU A 211 -6.17 -1.31 -6.66
C LEU A 211 -7.22 -0.26 -6.26
N LEU A 212 -8.14 0.08 -7.16
CA LEU A 212 -9.15 1.12 -6.94
C LEU A 212 -10.20 0.71 -5.91
N LEU A 213 -10.51 -0.59 -5.80
CA LEU A 213 -11.40 -1.15 -4.77
C LEU A 213 -10.70 -1.37 -3.41
N SER A 214 -9.41 -1.03 -3.27
CA SER A 214 -8.75 -1.02 -1.97
C SER A 214 -9.48 -0.06 -1.04
N GLY A 215 -9.79 -0.50 0.18
CA GLY A 215 -10.56 0.29 1.14
C GLY A 215 -9.88 1.61 1.51
N GLY A 216 -8.56 1.72 1.33
CA GLY A 216 -7.83 2.97 1.53
C GLY A 216 -7.92 3.98 0.38
N THR A 217 -8.37 3.58 -0.81
CA THR A 217 -8.33 4.44 -2.02
C THR A 217 -9.08 5.74 -1.82
N LEU A 218 -10.37 5.69 -1.47
CA LEU A 218 -11.18 6.91 -1.32
C LEU A 218 -10.77 7.75 -0.10
N PHE A 219 -10.36 7.12 1.01
CA PHE A 219 -10.09 7.85 2.24
C PHE A 219 -8.70 8.47 2.28
N TYR A 220 -7.69 7.80 1.72
CA TYR A 220 -6.30 8.21 1.86
C TYR A 220 -5.65 8.65 0.56
N VAL A 221 -6.08 8.12 -0.58
CA VAL A 221 -5.27 8.20 -1.82
C VAL A 221 -5.91 9.11 -2.85
N VAL A 222 -7.21 8.98 -3.10
CA VAL A 222 -8.02 9.94 -3.85
C VAL A 222 -8.63 10.90 -2.84
N SER A 223 -7.78 11.66 -2.18
CA SER A 223 -8.09 12.63 -1.13
C SER A 223 -7.05 13.77 -1.17
N PRO A 224 -7.27 14.93 -0.53
CA PRO A 224 -6.34 16.07 -0.55
C PRO A 224 -5.13 15.83 0.37
N LEU A 225 -4.62 14.60 0.40
CA LEU A 225 -3.46 14.17 1.16
C LEU A 225 -2.28 13.92 0.20
N THR A 226 -1.41 12.94 0.49
CA THR A 226 -0.15 12.73 -0.26
C THR A 226 0.10 11.27 -0.65
N GLU A 227 -0.86 10.39 -0.44
CA GLU A 227 -0.65 8.94 -0.57
C GLU A 227 -0.62 8.47 -2.03
N GLY A 228 -1.25 9.17 -2.97
CA GLY A 228 -1.24 8.84 -4.40
C GLY A 228 0.16 8.85 -5.01
N TRP A 229 0.98 9.85 -4.68
CA TRP A 229 2.40 9.84 -5.09
C TRP A 229 3.24 8.82 -4.32
N THR A 230 2.84 8.46 -3.09
CA THR A 230 3.47 7.36 -2.35
C THR A 230 3.22 6.03 -3.06
N TRP A 231 1.99 5.79 -3.51
CA TRP A 231 1.62 4.63 -4.32
C TRP A 231 2.39 4.58 -5.63
N PHE A 232 2.52 5.73 -6.31
CA PHE A 232 3.27 5.81 -7.56
C PHE A 232 4.73 5.41 -7.36
N LEU A 233 5.41 6.00 -6.36
CA LEU A 233 6.79 5.66 -6.06
C LEU A 233 6.95 4.19 -5.65
N ALA A 234 6.02 3.64 -4.86
CA ALA A 234 6.05 2.23 -4.49
C ALA A 234 5.91 1.31 -5.72
N ALA A 235 4.93 1.55 -6.59
CA ALA A 235 4.73 0.76 -7.80
C ALA A 235 5.93 0.89 -8.77
N LEU A 236 6.43 2.11 -8.95
CA LEU A 236 7.55 2.38 -9.85
C LEU A 236 8.85 1.74 -9.37
N ILE A 237 9.21 1.91 -8.11
CA ILE A 237 10.42 1.28 -7.53
C ILE A 237 10.29 -0.24 -7.60
N TRP A 238 9.11 -0.81 -7.32
CA TRP A 238 8.88 -2.24 -7.45
C TRP A 238 9.08 -2.76 -8.87
N ALA A 239 8.52 -2.07 -9.86
CA ALA A 239 8.66 -2.46 -11.25
C ALA A 239 10.13 -2.36 -11.71
N LEU A 240 10.80 -1.25 -11.41
CA LEU A 240 12.19 -1.01 -11.80
C LEU A 240 13.17 -1.93 -11.07
N ARG A 241 12.98 -2.19 -9.77
CA ARG A 241 13.89 -3.07 -9.00
C ARG A 241 13.87 -4.51 -9.48
N ARG A 242 12.87 -4.94 -10.23
CA ARG A 242 12.80 -6.30 -10.80
C ARG A 242 13.55 -6.43 -12.13
N ARG A 243 14.04 -5.33 -12.68
CA ARG A 243 14.86 -5.33 -13.89
C ARG A 243 16.27 -5.83 -13.59
N ASP A 244 16.88 -6.42 -14.59
CA ASP A 244 18.30 -6.84 -14.59
C ASP A 244 19.19 -5.93 -15.45
N ASP A 245 18.64 -4.86 -16.01
CA ASP A 245 19.34 -3.91 -16.88
C ASP A 245 19.70 -2.59 -16.18
N PHE A 246 20.28 -1.65 -16.95
CA PHE A 246 20.70 -0.33 -16.48
C PHE A 246 19.55 0.45 -15.79
N TRP A 247 18.30 0.28 -16.25
CA TRP A 247 17.18 1.03 -15.70
C TRP A 247 16.85 0.65 -14.25
N ALA A 248 17.26 -0.54 -13.76
CA ALA A 248 17.13 -0.90 -12.35
C ALA A 248 17.81 0.12 -11.42
N TRP A 249 18.90 0.74 -11.87
CA TRP A 249 19.68 1.71 -11.09
C TRP A 249 18.98 3.06 -10.93
N SER A 250 17.96 3.35 -11.76
CA SER A 250 17.11 4.55 -11.59
C SER A 250 16.28 4.50 -10.31
N THR A 251 16.21 3.36 -9.63
CA THR A 251 15.56 3.27 -8.31
C THR A 251 16.28 4.07 -7.22
N PHE A 252 17.57 4.35 -7.35
CA PHE A 252 18.34 5.07 -6.32
C PHE A 252 17.90 6.52 -6.12
N PRO A 253 17.80 7.36 -7.18
CA PRO A 253 17.24 8.69 -7.02
C PRO A 253 15.78 8.66 -6.55
N LEU A 254 15.00 7.63 -6.91
CA LEU A 254 13.63 7.48 -6.42
C LEU A 254 13.57 7.21 -4.91
N LEU A 255 14.50 6.41 -4.35
CA LEU A 255 14.60 6.19 -2.90
C LEU A 255 14.92 7.48 -2.14
N LEU A 256 15.76 8.34 -2.70
CA LEU A 256 16.02 9.67 -2.14
C LEU A 256 14.76 10.55 -2.21
N LEU A 257 14.04 10.51 -3.33
CA LEU A 257 12.77 11.25 -3.47
C LEU A 257 11.71 10.77 -2.47
N CYS A 258 11.71 9.49 -2.08
CA CYS A 258 10.81 8.99 -1.04
C CYS A 258 10.98 9.73 0.30
N ILE A 259 12.15 10.24 0.63
CA ILE A 259 12.37 11.04 1.85
C ILE A 259 11.46 12.28 1.85
N PHE A 260 11.23 12.87 0.67
CA PHE A 260 10.41 14.06 0.49
C PHE A 260 8.93 13.78 0.19
N GLN A 261 8.50 12.53 0.35
CA GLN A 261 7.14 12.11 0.07
C GLN A 261 6.58 11.18 1.16
N ARG A 262 7.26 10.06 1.39
CA ARG A 262 6.99 9.12 2.47
C ARG A 262 8.24 8.32 2.83
N GLU A 263 8.82 8.69 3.96
CA GLU A 263 10.05 8.17 4.53
C GLU A 263 10.02 6.66 4.84
N MET A 264 8.82 6.07 4.91
CA MET A 264 8.61 4.66 5.21
C MET A 264 8.89 3.74 4.01
N LEU A 265 8.82 4.26 2.76
CA LEU A 265 9.03 3.43 1.57
C LEU A 265 10.44 2.80 1.50
N PRO A 266 11.55 3.54 1.76
CA PRO A 266 12.89 2.95 1.85
C PRO A 266 12.98 1.79 2.84
N LEU A 267 12.26 1.86 3.98
CA LEU A 267 12.24 0.77 4.96
C LEU A 267 11.54 -0.48 4.41
N ALA A 268 10.38 -0.33 3.74
CA ALA A 268 9.71 -1.47 3.12
C ALA A 268 10.63 -2.16 2.09
N PHE A 269 11.26 -1.37 1.22
CA PHE A 269 12.16 -1.88 0.19
C PHE A 269 13.46 -2.47 0.76
N LEU A 270 13.96 -1.95 1.89
CA LEU A 270 15.08 -2.54 2.64
C LEU A 270 14.74 -3.95 3.10
N ILE A 271 13.58 -4.12 3.77
CA ILE A 271 13.12 -5.42 4.28
C ILE A 271 12.96 -6.42 3.14
N MET A 272 12.26 -6.03 2.07
CA MET A 272 12.04 -6.90 0.92
C MET A 272 13.35 -7.35 0.26
N SER A 273 14.30 -6.43 0.09
CA SER A 273 15.58 -6.72 -0.55
C SER A 273 16.49 -7.56 0.32
N MET A 274 16.45 -7.38 1.66
CA MET A 274 17.12 -8.25 2.61
C MET A 274 16.56 -9.67 2.55
N THR A 275 15.23 -9.83 2.57
CA THR A 275 14.60 -11.15 2.45
C THR A 275 14.97 -11.84 1.14
N GLU A 276 14.87 -11.12 0.01
CA GLU A 276 15.28 -11.64 -1.30
C GLU A 276 16.75 -12.10 -1.30
N ARG A 277 17.65 -11.28 -0.73
CA ARG A 277 19.09 -11.56 -0.65
C ARG A 277 19.43 -12.75 0.22
N VAL A 278 18.73 -12.93 1.34
CA VAL A 278 18.93 -14.03 2.29
C VAL A 278 18.39 -15.32 1.71
N CYS A 279 17.13 -15.34 1.30
CA CYS A 279 16.45 -16.56 0.91
C CYS A 279 16.89 -17.07 -0.47
N LEU A 280 17.26 -16.17 -1.41
CA LEU A 280 17.71 -16.56 -2.75
C LEU A 280 19.24 -16.55 -2.92
N ARG A 281 20.03 -16.47 -1.83
CA ARG A 281 21.50 -16.32 -1.85
C ARG A 281 22.23 -17.24 -2.86
N ARG A 282 21.77 -18.49 -3.01
CA ARG A 282 22.40 -19.49 -3.89
C ARG A 282 21.96 -19.40 -5.34
N VAL A 283 20.78 -18.83 -5.61
CA VAL A 283 20.11 -18.83 -6.93
C VAL A 283 20.29 -17.49 -7.67
N LEU A 284 20.69 -16.43 -6.96
CA LEU A 284 20.90 -15.11 -7.54
C LEU A 284 22.18 -15.03 -8.38
N SER A 285 22.06 -14.40 -9.56
CA SER A 285 23.20 -14.04 -10.40
C SER A 285 24.13 -13.04 -9.68
N GLN A 286 25.40 -12.98 -10.08
CA GLN A 286 26.35 -12.07 -9.45
C GLN A 286 25.98 -10.59 -9.64
N ASN A 287 25.44 -10.24 -10.82
CA ASN A 287 24.94 -8.90 -11.10
C ASN A 287 23.77 -8.53 -10.19
N ARG A 288 22.80 -9.45 -10.03
CA ARG A 288 21.65 -9.25 -9.15
C ARG A 288 22.07 -9.10 -7.69
N LYS A 289 23.06 -9.90 -7.23
CA LYS A 289 23.65 -9.74 -5.90
C LYS A 289 24.26 -8.35 -5.73
N ARG A 290 25.08 -7.88 -6.68
CA ARG A 290 25.70 -6.53 -6.62
C ARG A 290 24.63 -5.44 -6.54
N PHE A 291 23.61 -5.51 -7.40
CA PHE A 291 22.47 -4.60 -7.37
C PHE A 291 21.79 -4.59 -6.00
N LEU A 292 21.44 -5.75 -5.44
CA LEU A 292 20.76 -5.82 -4.14
C LEU A 292 21.59 -5.24 -3.00
N HIS A 293 22.91 -5.44 -2.96
CA HIS A 293 23.75 -4.80 -1.93
C HIS A 293 23.76 -3.28 -2.07
N ALA A 294 23.90 -2.76 -3.30
CA ALA A 294 23.86 -1.33 -3.56
C ALA A 294 22.49 -0.72 -3.22
N PHE A 295 21.40 -1.42 -3.57
CA PHE A 295 20.03 -1.02 -3.27
C PHE A 295 19.75 -1.01 -1.75
N ILE A 296 20.20 -2.03 -1.02
CA ILE A 296 20.15 -2.07 0.45
C ILE A 296 20.91 -0.88 1.05
N ALA A 297 22.14 -0.62 0.58
CA ALA A 297 22.93 0.51 1.04
C ALA A 297 22.23 1.85 0.76
N ALA A 298 21.60 2.00 -0.41
CA ALA A 298 20.82 3.18 -0.76
C ALA A 298 19.59 3.37 0.14
N CYS A 299 18.86 2.30 0.50
CA CYS A 299 17.76 2.38 1.46
C CYS A 299 18.26 2.83 2.85
N VAL A 300 19.36 2.25 3.34
CA VAL A 300 19.95 2.64 4.63
C VAL A 300 20.42 4.09 4.60
N ALA A 301 21.11 4.51 3.54
CA ALA A 301 21.54 5.89 3.35
C ALA A 301 20.35 6.86 3.30
N SER A 302 19.25 6.49 2.63
CA SER A 302 18.04 7.31 2.55
C SER A 302 17.37 7.47 3.91
N LEU A 303 17.28 6.40 4.70
CA LEU A 303 16.76 6.45 6.07
C LEU A 303 17.65 7.28 7.00
N ALA A 304 18.98 7.10 6.91
CA ALA A 304 19.94 7.88 7.67
C ALA A 304 19.86 9.37 7.31
N LEU A 305 19.75 9.69 6.02
CA LEU A 305 19.58 11.06 5.53
C LEU A 305 18.27 11.67 6.04
N TYR A 306 17.15 10.93 6.02
CA TYR A 306 15.90 11.39 6.62
C TYR A 306 16.06 11.74 8.10
N VAL A 307 16.71 10.87 8.88
CA VAL A 307 16.97 11.10 10.32
C VAL A 307 17.88 12.31 10.52
N ALA A 308 18.94 12.46 9.73
CA ALA A 308 19.86 13.60 9.79
C ALA A 308 19.15 14.92 9.45
N LEU A 309 18.36 14.93 8.37
CA LEU A 309 17.56 16.09 7.97
C LEU A 309 16.60 16.50 9.10
N ARG A 310 15.91 15.53 9.70
CA ARG A 310 14.95 15.78 10.78
C ARG A 310 15.59 16.15 12.12
N GLY A 311 16.78 15.63 12.40
CA GLY A 311 17.50 15.86 13.65
C GLY A 311 18.30 17.16 13.66
N TRP A 312 18.82 17.59 12.51
CA TRP A 312 19.79 18.69 12.45
C TRP A 312 19.35 19.87 11.60
N ILE A 313 18.56 19.65 10.54
CA ILE A 313 18.27 20.70 9.55
C ILE A 313 16.85 21.25 9.76
N PHE A 314 15.87 20.37 9.95
CA PHE A 314 14.47 20.77 10.12
C PHE A 314 14.09 20.77 11.59
N PRO A 315 13.47 21.86 12.10
CA PRO A 315 13.14 21.98 13.52
C PRO A 315 12.12 20.91 13.91
N THR A 316 12.53 19.97 14.77
CA THR A 316 11.59 19.07 15.45
C THR A 316 11.22 19.70 16.79
N LEU A 317 9.94 20.04 16.96
CA LEU A 317 9.47 20.59 18.23
C LEU A 317 9.72 19.59 19.38
N PRO A 318 9.99 20.05 20.61
CA PRO A 318 10.18 19.18 21.76
C PRO A 318 9.03 18.17 21.95
N THR A 319 7.80 18.57 21.63
CA THR A 319 6.60 17.71 21.69
C THR A 319 6.66 16.52 20.73
N ASP A 320 7.43 16.61 19.64
CA ASP A 320 7.51 15.63 18.57
C ASP A 320 8.80 14.79 18.61
N THR A 321 9.66 15.03 19.60
CA THR A 321 10.92 14.27 19.81
C THR A 321 10.71 12.77 20.00
N HIS A 322 9.56 12.39 20.55
CA HIS A 322 9.17 10.98 20.69
C HIS A 322 9.10 10.25 19.33
N GLN A 323 8.86 10.97 18.23
CA GLN A 323 8.76 10.40 16.89
C GLN A 323 10.12 10.07 16.26
N ILE A 324 11.22 10.53 16.87
CA ILE A 324 12.59 10.23 16.43
C ILE A 324 13.37 9.38 17.44
N SER A 325 12.87 9.26 18.68
CA SER A 325 13.52 8.46 19.73
C SER A 325 13.08 6.98 19.64
N PRO A 326 14.01 6.02 19.47
CA PRO A 326 13.67 4.59 19.49
C PRO A 326 13.04 4.14 20.81
N LEU A 327 13.51 4.69 21.94
CA LEU A 327 12.95 4.39 23.26
C LEU A 327 11.50 4.90 23.39
N GLY A 328 11.20 6.10 22.86
CA GLY A 328 9.85 6.63 22.82
C GLY A 328 8.89 5.79 21.98
N TRP A 329 9.38 5.24 20.85
CA TRP A 329 8.60 4.29 20.05
C TRP A 329 8.29 3.02 20.82
N PHE A 330 9.29 2.45 21.50
CA PHE A 330 9.11 1.23 22.29
C PHE A 330 8.11 1.44 23.43
N ASN A 331 8.29 2.50 24.23
CA ASN A 331 7.40 2.79 25.35
C ASN A 331 5.95 2.98 24.87
N ARG A 332 5.74 3.77 23.82
CA ARG A 332 4.41 3.96 23.23
C ARG A 332 3.81 2.69 22.65
N PHE A 333 4.62 1.85 22.02
CA PHE A 333 4.15 0.58 21.51
C PHE A 333 3.59 -0.30 22.64
N ILE A 334 4.31 -0.37 23.76
CA ILE A 334 3.87 -1.09 24.97
C ILE A 334 2.61 -0.45 25.56
N ASP A 335 2.58 0.88 25.71
CA ASP A 335 1.45 1.62 26.27
C ASP A 335 0.17 1.46 25.42
N GLN A 336 0.33 1.40 24.11
CA GLN A 336 -0.79 1.26 23.20
C GLN A 336 -1.33 -0.17 23.18
N LEU A 337 -0.50 -1.21 23.40
CA LEU A 337 -0.79 -2.64 23.18
C LEU A 337 -2.21 -3.11 23.58
N PRO A 338 -2.81 -2.67 24.69
CA PRO A 338 -4.19 -3.03 25.04
C PRO A 338 -5.23 -2.62 23.98
N THR A 339 -4.99 -1.53 23.25
CA THR A 339 -5.90 -1.03 22.20
C THR A 339 -5.89 -1.89 20.94
N LEU A 340 -4.94 -2.83 20.78
CA LEU A 340 -4.95 -3.79 19.66
C LEU A 340 -6.23 -4.64 19.63
N TRP A 341 -6.85 -4.81 20.81
CA TRP A 341 -8.06 -5.60 20.99
C TRP A 341 -9.33 -4.76 20.92
N ASP A 342 -9.25 -3.46 20.60
CA ASP A 342 -10.43 -2.62 20.41
C ASP A 342 -11.27 -3.12 19.20
N PRO A 343 -12.52 -3.57 19.41
CA PRO A 343 -13.38 -4.06 18.34
C PRO A 343 -13.59 -3.03 17.22
N LEU A 344 -13.60 -1.73 17.53
CA LEU A 344 -13.74 -0.67 16.53
C LEU A 344 -12.51 -0.60 15.62
N MET A 345 -11.31 -0.73 16.21
CA MET A 345 -10.07 -0.75 15.46
C MET A 345 -10.01 -1.98 14.54
N ILE A 346 -10.36 -3.16 15.05
CA ILE A 346 -10.39 -4.41 14.26
C ILE A 346 -11.38 -4.30 13.10
N ARG A 347 -12.59 -3.78 13.34
CA ARG A 347 -13.60 -3.57 12.29
C ARG A 347 -13.10 -2.60 11.22
N SER A 348 -12.57 -1.45 11.63
CA SER A 348 -12.02 -0.45 10.69
C SER A 348 -10.86 -1.03 9.86
N ALA A 349 -9.97 -1.78 10.51
CA ALA A 349 -8.85 -2.44 9.85
C ALA A 349 -9.33 -3.45 8.80
N PHE A 350 -10.36 -4.26 9.10
CA PHE A 350 -10.90 -5.24 8.15
C PHE A 350 -11.41 -4.60 6.86
N PHE A 351 -12.18 -3.49 6.97
CA PHE A 351 -12.69 -2.80 5.79
C PHE A 351 -11.59 -2.13 4.96
N LYS A 352 -10.60 -1.52 5.61
CA LYS A 352 -9.57 -0.73 4.93
C LYS A 352 -8.37 -1.54 4.46
N LEU A 353 -8.11 -2.69 5.10
CA LEU A 353 -7.03 -3.63 4.78
C LEU A 353 -7.54 -4.83 3.98
N ASN A 354 -8.64 -4.67 3.23
CA ASN A 354 -9.22 -5.72 2.38
C ASN A 354 -8.20 -6.34 1.42
N LEU A 355 -7.33 -5.52 0.80
CA LEU A 355 -6.34 -5.99 -0.15
C LEU A 355 -5.17 -6.76 0.50
N PRO A 356 -4.52 -6.27 1.58
CA PRO A 356 -3.56 -7.07 2.35
C PRO A 356 -4.15 -8.40 2.84
N LEU A 357 -5.40 -8.40 3.29
CA LEU A 357 -6.09 -9.61 3.75
C LEU A 357 -6.35 -10.59 2.60
N LEU A 358 -6.77 -10.10 1.43
CA LEU A 358 -6.93 -10.90 0.22
C LEU A 358 -5.59 -11.53 -0.19
N TRP A 359 -4.52 -10.73 -0.23
CA TRP A 359 -3.17 -11.21 -0.54
C TRP A 359 -2.71 -12.29 0.45
N ALA A 360 -2.84 -12.04 1.76
CA ALA A 360 -2.43 -12.99 2.79
C ALA A 360 -3.21 -14.31 2.68
N SER A 361 -4.52 -14.23 2.46
CA SER A 361 -5.37 -15.41 2.24
C SER A 361 -4.93 -16.21 1.01
N TYR A 362 -4.60 -15.51 -0.07
CA TYR A 362 -4.14 -16.12 -1.32
C TYR A 362 -2.77 -16.80 -1.17
N VAL A 363 -1.83 -16.16 -0.46
CA VAL A 363 -0.52 -16.75 -0.14
C VAL A 363 -0.67 -18.00 0.73
N VAL A 364 -1.48 -17.95 1.79
CA VAL A 364 -1.72 -19.10 2.67
C VAL A 364 -2.34 -20.26 1.90
N TRP A 365 -3.33 -19.98 1.05
CA TRP A 365 -3.93 -20.98 0.17
C TRP A 365 -2.87 -21.61 -0.77
N ALA A 366 -2.09 -20.79 -1.47
CA ALA A 366 -1.07 -21.28 -2.40
C ALA A 366 0.05 -22.07 -1.69
N MET A 367 0.46 -21.66 -0.48
CA MET A 367 1.40 -22.40 0.37
C MET A 367 0.84 -23.77 0.76
N ARG A 368 -0.42 -23.83 1.20
CA ARG A 368 -1.09 -25.09 1.60
C ARG A 368 -1.15 -26.09 0.45
N HIS A 369 -1.33 -25.60 -0.78
CA HIS A 369 -1.36 -26.41 -1.98
C HIS A 369 0.02 -26.62 -2.64
N ARG A 370 1.11 -26.15 -2.00
CA ARG A 370 2.50 -26.25 -2.51
C ARG A 370 2.67 -25.70 -3.92
N LEU A 371 1.92 -24.66 -4.26
CA LEU A 371 1.95 -24.04 -5.58
C LEU A 371 3.00 -22.93 -5.69
N LEU A 372 3.68 -22.59 -4.60
CA LEU A 372 4.64 -21.49 -4.56
C LEU A 372 6.07 -21.95 -4.81
N GLY A 373 6.70 -21.34 -5.80
CA GLY A 373 8.14 -21.39 -5.98
C GLY A 373 8.87 -20.68 -4.83
N LEU A 374 10.14 -21.04 -4.60
CA LEU A 374 10.96 -20.46 -3.53
C LEU A 374 10.97 -18.92 -3.62
N ASP A 375 11.14 -18.37 -4.81
CA ASP A 375 11.18 -16.92 -5.05
C ASP A 375 9.88 -16.20 -4.67
N GLN A 376 8.72 -16.81 -4.92
CA GLN A 376 7.42 -16.27 -4.51
C GLN A 376 7.23 -16.31 -3.00
N VAL A 377 7.67 -17.39 -2.34
CA VAL A 377 7.67 -17.47 -0.87
C VAL A 377 8.55 -16.36 -0.30
N CYS A 378 9.74 -16.14 -0.86
CA CYS A 378 10.66 -15.08 -0.42
C CYS A 378 10.03 -13.69 -0.56
N ALA A 379 9.45 -13.39 -1.73
CA ALA A 379 8.78 -12.13 -1.99
C ALA A 379 7.59 -11.92 -1.05
N SER A 380 6.81 -12.97 -0.81
CA SER A 380 5.63 -12.92 0.07
C SER A 380 6.01 -12.70 1.53
N VAL A 381 7.04 -13.39 2.01
CA VAL A 381 7.60 -13.19 3.36
C VAL A 381 8.15 -11.77 3.49
N GLY A 382 8.90 -11.27 2.52
CA GLY A 382 9.42 -9.90 2.54
C GLY A 382 8.33 -8.84 2.61
N LEU A 383 7.25 -9.01 1.83
CA LEU A 383 6.09 -8.11 1.85
C LEU A 383 5.33 -8.19 3.19
N GLY A 384 5.15 -9.40 3.73
CA GLY A 384 4.54 -9.62 5.05
C GLY A 384 5.34 -8.98 6.18
N LEU A 385 6.66 -9.08 6.16
CA LEU A 385 7.55 -8.43 7.12
C LEU A 385 7.52 -6.90 7.00
N ALA A 386 7.46 -6.37 5.77
CA ALA A 386 7.31 -4.92 5.55
C ALA A 386 5.97 -4.41 6.12
N MET A 387 4.87 -5.13 5.86
CA MET A 387 3.56 -4.83 6.42
C MET A 387 3.58 -4.85 7.96
N ALA A 388 4.14 -5.90 8.57
CA ALA A 388 4.26 -6.01 10.02
C ALA A 388 5.07 -4.84 10.61
N SER A 389 6.18 -4.47 9.95
CA SER A 389 7.01 -3.34 10.38
C SER A 389 6.25 -2.02 10.31
N PHE A 390 5.48 -1.78 9.24
CA PHE A 390 4.64 -0.59 9.11
C PHE A 390 3.55 -0.56 10.18
N PHE A 391 2.94 -1.70 10.47
CA PHE A 391 1.95 -1.82 11.55
C PHE A 391 2.57 -1.46 12.90
N CYS A 392 3.71 -2.05 13.26
CA CYS A 392 4.43 -1.75 14.50
C CYS A 392 4.82 -0.28 14.62
N ILE A 393 5.36 0.32 13.55
CA ILE A 393 5.80 1.73 13.55
C ILE A 393 4.60 2.67 13.65
N ALA A 394 3.53 2.43 12.90
CA ALA A 394 2.32 3.23 13.00
C ALA A 394 1.74 3.21 14.41
N TYR A 395 1.74 2.03 15.02
CA TYR A 395 1.27 1.84 16.38
C TYR A 395 2.14 2.54 17.42
N ALA A 396 3.47 2.37 17.31
CA ALA A 396 4.46 3.06 18.14
C ALA A 396 4.36 4.59 18.05
N ASN A 397 3.99 5.13 16.88
CA ASN A 397 3.78 6.56 16.69
C ASN A 397 2.47 7.08 17.32
N GLY A 398 1.68 6.23 17.98
CA GLY A 398 0.38 6.62 18.54
C GLY A 398 -0.68 6.85 17.45
N ALA A 399 -0.42 6.42 16.22
CA ALA A 399 -1.38 6.48 15.12
C ALA A 399 -2.41 5.35 15.21
N GLY A 400 -2.80 4.90 16.41
CA GLY A 400 -3.60 3.69 16.64
C GLY A 400 -4.88 3.61 15.79
N ARG A 401 -5.50 4.76 15.48
CA ARG A 401 -6.70 4.85 14.61
C ARG A 401 -6.43 4.99 13.10
N ALA A 402 -5.16 5.13 12.72
CA ALA A 402 -4.70 5.35 11.35
C ALA A 402 -3.58 4.37 10.95
N VAL A 403 -3.42 3.24 11.66
CA VAL A 403 -2.44 2.20 11.33
C VAL A 403 -2.66 1.65 9.92
N ASP A 404 -3.93 1.52 9.56
CA ASP A 404 -4.39 1.10 8.25
C ASP A 404 -3.81 1.98 7.12
N ARG A 405 -3.70 3.29 7.35
CA ARG A 405 -3.13 4.22 6.36
C ARG A 405 -1.69 3.88 6.00
N TYR A 406 -0.88 3.40 6.95
CA TYR A 406 0.50 3.00 6.68
C TYR A 406 0.54 1.76 5.81
N VAL A 407 -0.22 0.72 6.15
CA VAL A 407 -0.25 -0.52 5.38
C VAL A 407 -0.81 -0.29 3.97
N VAL A 408 -1.81 0.57 3.83
CA VAL A 408 -2.40 0.96 2.53
C VAL A 408 -1.35 1.54 1.57
N MET A 409 -0.24 2.11 2.05
CA MET A 409 0.85 2.59 1.16
C MET A 409 1.45 1.49 0.31
N LEU A 410 1.35 0.23 0.77
CA LEU A 410 1.87 -0.95 0.08
C LEU A 410 0.81 -1.61 -0.82
N SER A 411 -0.40 -1.06 -0.94
CA SER A 411 -1.48 -1.59 -1.79
C SER A 411 -1.03 -1.94 -3.22
N PRO A 412 -0.28 -1.10 -3.94
CA PRO A 412 0.20 -1.48 -5.27
C PRO A 412 1.05 -2.75 -5.27
N LEU A 413 1.85 -2.97 -4.21
CA LEU A 413 2.70 -4.15 -4.09
C LEU A 413 1.88 -5.41 -3.81
N PHE A 414 0.82 -5.30 -2.99
CA PHE A 414 -0.10 -6.42 -2.74
C PHE A 414 -0.84 -6.82 -4.03
N VAL A 415 -1.33 -5.87 -4.82
CA VAL A 415 -1.95 -6.16 -6.13
C VAL A 415 -0.96 -6.91 -7.02
N LEU A 416 0.23 -6.37 -7.22
CA LEU A 416 1.23 -6.96 -8.11
C LEU A 416 1.66 -8.36 -7.62
N ALA A 417 1.81 -8.54 -6.31
CA ALA A 417 2.10 -9.85 -5.74
C ALA A 417 0.96 -10.86 -6.01
N ILE A 418 -0.32 -10.46 -5.88
CA ILE A 418 -1.46 -11.33 -6.21
C ILE A 418 -1.40 -11.75 -7.68
N ILE A 419 -1.16 -10.81 -8.60
CA ILE A 419 -1.09 -11.12 -10.04
C ILE A 419 0.06 -12.07 -10.35
N ASP A 420 1.26 -11.80 -9.83
CA ASP A 420 2.43 -12.69 -10.02
C ASP A 420 2.15 -14.10 -9.48
N LEU A 421 1.45 -14.20 -8.34
CA LEU A 421 1.09 -15.48 -7.74
C LEU A 421 0.11 -16.22 -8.64
N THR A 422 -0.91 -15.55 -9.16
CA THR A 422 -1.93 -16.15 -10.02
C THR A 422 -1.36 -16.62 -11.34
N GLU A 423 -0.50 -15.83 -11.98
CA GLU A 423 0.14 -16.18 -13.24
C GLU A 423 0.92 -17.50 -13.11
N LYS A 424 1.81 -17.62 -12.13
CA LYS A 424 2.62 -18.84 -11.98
C LYS A 424 1.79 -20.07 -11.61
N ILE A 425 0.73 -19.90 -10.83
CA ILE A 425 -0.19 -21.01 -10.50
C ILE A 425 -0.90 -21.49 -11.76
N HIS A 426 -1.21 -20.58 -12.69
CA HIS A 426 -1.80 -20.93 -13.97
C HIS A 426 -0.80 -21.64 -14.88
N GLU A 427 0.46 -21.19 -14.91
CA GLU A 427 1.55 -21.86 -15.64
C GLU A 427 1.78 -23.28 -15.11
N SER A 428 1.84 -23.47 -13.78
CA SER A 428 2.08 -24.78 -13.17
C SER A 428 0.97 -25.80 -13.42
N ARG A 429 -0.21 -25.36 -13.85
CA ARG A 429 -1.35 -26.24 -14.19
C ARG A 429 -1.40 -26.63 -15.66
N ARG A 430 -0.63 -25.94 -16.52
CA ARG A 430 -0.55 -26.23 -17.97
C ARG A 430 0.49 -27.31 -18.28
N VAL A 431 1.47 -27.49 -17.39
CA VAL A 431 2.46 -28.57 -17.42
C VAL A 431 1.87 -29.78 -16.70
#